data_AF-A0A9J7FWX3-F1
#
_entry.id   AF-A0A9J7FWX3-F1
#
_cell.length_a   1.000
_cell.length_b   1.000
_cell.length_c   1.000
_cell.angle_alpha   90.00
_cell.angle_beta   90.00
_cell.angle_gamma   90.00
#
_symmetry.space_group_name_H-M   'P 1'
#
loop_
_entity.id
_entity.type
_entity.pdbx_description
1 polymer ?
#
loop_
_entity_poly.entity_id
_entity_poly.type
_entity_poly.pdbx_seq_one_letter_code
_entity_poly.pdbx_strand_id
1 'polypeptide(L)'
;MTEGTQIFLLPISTLESTKETMPPAAPKAQDTHQLSDKLLIEKQQEEAEWESVNGLLMTHGFKPLCLVKRTDLKELIVFDKQSSQRMRQTLKMLIEETTRQQSMIRDLIETNQQLKSELQLEQNRATHQEQRANDLEQIMDSVKSKIGELEDQSISRVFQQQQRMQDLQKEHKVLQMKCQHYKKKRMEQEETIASLQKDIYRLTQEEEERIITQNRVFAYLCKRVPHTVLDKQLLCLIDYYESKLRKLHTQRQSKEDDSQSEEETNHRNLDASPSYKGLLMSLQNQLKEAKFKIDVLLGEKLNLQKDLESRPTEHELRLYKQQVKKLEKALKKNIKLQALTGQKKTDYTEKKDEPSKDSHQQVLVDQRYFQVLCSINSIIHNPRTPVIIYKQRKGGAQNLNKDTVQDCGFEHLIPIIETWADELTSLKSSNMLNFQTLQAIVSHFQKLFDVHSLNGVYPRMNEVYTRLGEMNNAVRNLQELLELDSSSSLCVVVSTVGKLCKIINEDVNDQVKQVLGPEDLQSIINKLEEHEEFFPAFQAFTSDLLEILEIDDLDAIVPAVKKLKVLSY
;
A
#
# COMPACT_ATOMS: atom_id res chain seq x y z
N MET A 1 4.04 53.28 4.06
CA MET A 1 4.38 54.55 3.41
C MET A 1 4.03 54.46 1.94
N THR A 2 2.91 55.07 1.56
CA THR A 2 2.54 55.50 0.20
C THR A 2 1.20 56.19 0.35
N GLU A 3 1.27 57.51 0.59
CA GLU A 3 0.12 58.40 0.72
C GLU A 3 -0.45 58.67 -0.67
N GLY A 4 -1.70 58.27 -0.89
CA GLY A 4 -2.48 58.63 -2.07
C GLY A 4 -3.31 59.88 -1.79
N THR A 5 -2.72 61.04 -2.05
CA THR A 5 -3.37 62.36 -1.97
C THR A 5 -4.40 62.50 -3.10
N GLN A 6 -5.70 62.41 -2.79
CA GLN A 6 -6.77 62.80 -3.73
C GLN A 6 -7.33 64.17 -3.34
N ILE A 7 -7.00 65.13 -4.20
CA ILE A 7 -7.46 66.51 -4.22
C ILE A 7 -8.85 66.53 -4.87
N PHE A 8 -9.88 67.00 -4.17
CA PHE A 8 -11.16 67.36 -4.77
C PHE A 8 -11.34 68.89 -4.73
N LEU A 9 -11.30 69.48 -5.93
CA LEU A 9 -11.55 70.88 -6.23
C LEU A 9 -13.06 71.12 -6.32
N LEU A 10 -13.54 72.13 -5.58
CA LEU A 10 -14.86 72.76 -5.73
C LEU A 10 -14.92 73.60 -7.01
N PRO A 11 -16.02 73.60 -7.78
CA PRO A 11 -16.23 74.58 -8.82
C PRO A 11 -16.83 75.88 -8.26
N ILE A 12 -16.13 76.98 -8.53
CA ILE A 12 -16.59 78.37 -8.48
C ILE A 12 -17.14 78.71 -9.87
N SER A 13 -18.32 79.34 -9.95
CA SER A 13 -18.82 80.13 -11.08
C SER A 13 -20.04 80.92 -10.58
N THR A 14 -19.88 82.20 -10.25
CA THR A 14 -19.85 83.43 -11.09
C THR A 14 -21.18 84.17 -11.06
N LEU A 15 -21.06 85.32 -10.41
CA LEU A 15 -21.78 86.58 -10.54
C LEU A 15 -22.08 86.96 -12.01
N GLU A 16 -23.30 87.42 -12.31
CA GLU A 16 -23.62 88.72 -12.95
C GLU A 16 -25.06 88.76 -13.48
N SER A 17 -25.82 89.79 -13.08
CA SER A 17 -26.75 90.56 -13.92
C SER A 17 -27.54 91.55 -13.04
N THR A 18 -26.91 92.67 -12.73
CA THR A 18 -27.60 93.91 -12.34
C THR A 18 -28.04 94.65 -13.60
N LYS A 19 -29.35 94.86 -13.76
CA LYS A 19 -29.89 95.86 -14.69
C LYS A 19 -30.78 96.81 -13.92
N GLU A 20 -30.30 98.04 -13.81
CA GLU A 20 -31.02 99.21 -13.33
C GLU A 20 -32.20 99.53 -14.24
N THR A 21 -33.34 99.89 -13.64
CA THR A 21 -34.31 100.77 -14.29
C THR A 21 -34.97 101.61 -13.20
N MET A 22 -34.78 102.93 -13.27
CA MET A 22 -35.42 103.90 -12.39
C MET A 22 -36.94 104.03 -12.69
N PRO A 23 -37.76 104.41 -11.70
CA PRO A 23 -39.21 104.53 -11.84
C PRO A 23 -39.64 105.97 -12.20
N PRO A 24 -40.87 106.18 -12.70
CA PRO A 24 -41.53 107.46 -12.50
C PRO A 24 -42.77 107.36 -11.61
N ALA A 25 -42.84 108.35 -10.73
CA ALA A 25 -44.01 109.08 -10.25
C ALA A 25 -45.10 108.35 -9.44
N ALA A 26 -45.27 108.87 -8.22
CA ALA A 26 -46.36 108.62 -7.28
C ALA A 26 -47.76 108.77 -7.91
N PRO A 27 -48.77 108.12 -7.30
CA PRO A 27 -49.64 108.93 -6.47
C PRO A 27 -50.04 108.29 -5.12
N LYS A 28 -50.40 109.23 -4.25
CA LYS A 28 -50.84 109.16 -2.86
C LYS A 28 -51.93 108.13 -2.53
N ALA A 29 -51.80 107.64 -1.29
CA ALA A 29 -52.85 107.38 -0.31
C ALA A 29 -53.79 106.18 -0.54
N GLN A 30 -53.26 104.96 -0.47
CA GLN A 30 -54.04 103.75 -0.12
C GLN A 30 -53.24 102.62 0.57
N ASP A 31 -51.98 102.85 1.00
CA ASP A 31 -51.05 101.77 1.37
C ASP A 31 -51.06 101.32 2.84
N THR A 32 -51.77 101.99 3.75
CA THR A 32 -51.62 101.73 5.20
C THR A 32 -52.24 100.40 5.65
N HIS A 33 -53.27 99.91 4.95
CA HIS A 33 -53.92 98.62 5.25
C HIS A 33 -53.15 97.43 4.64
N GLN A 34 -52.63 97.54 3.42
CA GLN A 34 -51.83 96.48 2.81
C GLN A 34 -50.47 96.30 3.50
N LEU A 35 -49.83 97.37 3.98
CA LEU A 35 -48.59 97.28 4.76
C LEU A 35 -48.80 96.66 6.15
N SER A 36 -49.93 96.93 6.81
CA SER A 36 -50.25 96.36 8.12
C SER A 36 -50.56 94.86 8.04
N ASP A 37 -51.32 94.42 7.03
CA ASP A 37 -51.59 93.00 6.79
C ASP A 37 -50.31 92.24 6.43
N LYS A 38 -49.43 92.85 5.62
CA LYS A 38 -48.13 92.26 5.27
C LYS A 38 -47.21 92.14 6.49
N LEU A 39 -47.19 93.13 7.38
CA LEU A 39 -46.42 93.08 8.63
C LEU A 39 -46.94 92.05 9.63
N LEU A 40 -48.27 91.86 9.68
CA LEU A 40 -48.93 90.88 10.54
C LEU A 40 -48.63 89.45 10.08
N ILE A 41 -48.69 89.20 8.77
CA ILE A 41 -48.35 87.91 8.16
C ILE A 41 -46.86 87.59 8.36
N GLU A 42 -45.96 88.56 8.18
CA GLU A 42 -44.53 88.37 8.41
C GLU A 42 -44.21 88.04 9.88
N LYS A 43 -44.93 88.63 10.84
CA LYS A 43 -44.77 88.33 12.26
C LYS A 43 -45.26 86.93 12.62
N GLN A 44 -46.42 86.51 12.08
CA GLN A 44 -46.95 85.16 12.29
C GLN A 44 -46.03 84.09 11.67
N GLN A 45 -45.46 84.39 10.49
CA GLN A 45 -44.47 83.54 9.86
C GLN A 45 -43.20 83.41 10.72
N GLU A 46 -42.75 84.50 11.34
CA GLU A 46 -41.58 84.48 12.23
C GLU A 46 -41.84 83.69 13.53
N GLU A 47 -43.04 83.82 14.10
CA GLU A 47 -43.49 83.02 15.25
C GLU A 47 -43.53 81.52 14.91
N ALA A 48 -44.09 81.15 13.76
CA ALA A 48 -44.16 79.75 13.31
C ALA A 48 -42.77 79.13 13.03
N GLU A 49 -41.84 79.91 12.47
CA GLU A 49 -40.46 79.46 12.25
C GLU A 49 -39.69 79.25 13.56
N TRP A 50 -39.89 80.12 14.56
CA TRP A 50 -39.33 79.91 15.89
C TRP A 50 -39.99 78.74 16.62
N GLU A 51 -41.28 78.51 16.42
CA GLU A 51 -42.00 77.37 16.99
C GLU A 51 -41.48 76.03 16.42
N SER A 52 -41.10 76.00 15.13
CA SER A 52 -40.41 74.86 14.53
C SER A 52 -39.03 74.60 15.14
N VAL A 53 -38.22 75.64 15.37
CA VAL A 53 -36.91 75.52 16.04
C VAL A 53 -37.07 75.13 17.52
N ASN A 54 -38.10 75.64 18.20
CA ASN A 54 -38.43 75.26 19.57
C ASN A 54 -38.86 73.80 19.67
N GLY A 55 -39.58 73.27 18.68
CA GLY A 55 -39.88 71.84 18.59
C GLY A 55 -38.60 71.00 18.55
N LEU A 56 -37.62 71.39 17.73
CA LEU A 56 -36.30 70.74 17.66
C LEU A 56 -35.54 70.86 18.99
N LEU A 57 -35.51 72.04 19.61
CA LEU A 57 -34.86 72.26 20.91
C LEU A 57 -35.48 71.37 21.99
N MET A 58 -36.82 71.26 22.03
CA MET A 58 -37.55 70.43 22.97
C MET A 58 -37.29 68.94 22.78
N THR A 59 -37.19 68.46 21.53
CA THR A 59 -36.80 67.05 21.26
C THR A 59 -35.39 66.71 21.76
N HIS A 60 -34.53 67.73 21.91
CA HIS A 60 -33.20 67.62 22.50
C HIS A 60 -33.11 68.00 23.98
N GLY A 61 -34.25 68.30 24.64
CA GLY A 61 -34.33 68.61 26.06
C GLY A 61 -33.98 70.06 26.44
N PHE A 62 -33.87 70.97 25.46
CA PHE A 62 -33.64 72.39 25.71
C PHE A 62 -34.96 73.15 25.89
N LYS A 63 -34.91 74.28 26.62
CA LYS A 63 -36.08 75.15 26.84
C LYS A 63 -36.45 75.92 25.56
N PRO A 64 -37.75 76.14 25.29
CA PRO A 64 -38.20 76.88 24.11
C PRO A 64 -37.90 78.37 24.27
N LEU A 65 -37.54 79.02 23.16
CA LEU A 65 -37.26 80.44 23.07
C LEU A 65 -38.57 81.22 22.84
N CYS A 66 -38.81 82.27 23.63
CA CYS A 66 -40.03 83.07 23.54
C CYS A 66 -39.77 84.45 22.91
N LEU A 67 -40.65 84.89 22.01
CA LEU A 67 -40.63 86.24 21.45
C LEU A 67 -41.21 87.25 22.46
N VAL A 68 -40.38 88.16 22.95
CA VAL A 68 -40.78 89.15 23.97
C VAL A 68 -41.59 90.29 23.34
N LYS A 69 -42.78 90.58 23.89
CA LYS A 69 -43.63 91.72 23.47
C LYS A 69 -43.07 93.03 24.08
N ARG A 70 -43.17 94.12 23.32
CA ARG A 70 -42.48 95.45 23.45
C ARG A 70 -42.49 96.21 24.80
N THR A 71 -42.88 95.62 25.92
CA THR A 71 -43.13 96.37 27.15
C THR A 71 -41.92 96.69 28.03
N ASP A 72 -40.77 96.01 27.91
CA ASP A 72 -39.56 96.38 28.67
C ASP A 72 -38.28 96.11 27.87
N LEU A 73 -37.71 97.16 27.24
CA LEU A 73 -36.57 97.06 26.31
C LEU A 73 -35.22 97.46 26.91
N LYS A 74 -35.13 97.74 28.22
CA LYS A 74 -33.93 98.34 28.81
C LYS A 74 -32.78 97.37 29.09
N GLU A 75 -33.02 96.06 29.07
CA GLU A 75 -32.00 95.03 29.34
C GLU A 75 -31.95 93.90 28.29
N LEU A 76 -32.69 94.02 27.18
CA LEU A 76 -32.75 93.00 26.14
C LEU A 76 -32.05 93.44 24.86
N ILE A 77 -31.22 92.54 24.31
CA ILE A 77 -30.63 92.67 22.98
C ILE A 77 -31.72 92.40 21.95
N VAL A 78 -32.12 93.43 21.21
CA VAL A 78 -33.11 93.30 20.13
C VAL A 78 -32.38 92.92 18.84
N PHE A 79 -32.72 91.76 18.30
CA PHE A 79 -32.23 91.35 16.98
C PHE A 79 -33.05 92.03 15.89
N ASP A 80 -32.38 92.53 14.86
CA ASP A 80 -33.02 92.84 13.59
C ASP A 80 -33.47 91.53 12.90
N LYS A 81 -34.43 91.64 11.98
CA LYS A 81 -35.03 90.50 11.27
C LYS A 81 -33.98 89.59 10.63
N GLN A 82 -32.92 90.17 10.07
CA GLN A 82 -31.87 89.41 9.39
C GLN A 82 -30.96 88.67 10.37
N SER A 83 -30.70 89.24 11.55
CA SER A 83 -29.94 88.57 12.62
C SER A 83 -30.75 87.48 13.32
N SER A 84 -32.05 87.69 13.54
CA SER A 84 -32.98 86.68 14.06
C SER A 84 -33.06 85.46 13.14
N GLN A 85 -33.23 85.69 11.83
CA GLN A 85 -33.25 84.62 10.83
C GLN A 85 -31.92 83.86 10.75
N ARG A 86 -30.78 84.57 10.79
CA ARG A 86 -29.45 83.94 10.84
C ARG A 86 -29.27 83.08 12.09
N MET A 87 -29.72 83.56 13.25
CA MET A 87 -29.66 82.80 14.49
C MET A 87 -30.54 81.54 14.45
N ARG A 88 -31.78 81.63 13.93
CA ARG A 88 -32.65 80.46 13.70
C ARG A 88 -31.98 79.41 12.83
N GLN A 89 -31.44 79.84 11.68
CA GLN A 89 -30.77 78.94 10.74
C GLN A 89 -29.53 78.30 11.38
N THR A 90 -28.76 79.07 12.14
CA THR A 90 -27.56 78.56 12.84
C THR A 90 -27.94 77.53 13.90
N LEU A 91 -28.97 77.80 14.72
CA LEU A 91 -29.48 76.85 15.71
C LEU A 91 -30.04 75.58 15.07
N LYS A 92 -30.82 75.72 14.01
CA LYS A 92 -31.37 74.59 13.26
C LYS A 92 -30.27 73.70 12.68
N MET A 93 -29.30 74.30 12.00
CA MET A 93 -28.13 73.61 11.45
C MET A 93 -27.32 72.92 12.55
N LEU A 94 -27.12 73.57 13.71
CA LEU A 94 -26.35 73.00 14.81
C LEU A 94 -27.06 71.79 15.43
N ILE A 95 -28.38 71.84 15.60
CA ILE A 95 -29.16 70.72 16.14
C ILE A 95 -29.16 69.54 15.16
N GLU A 96 -29.40 69.81 13.86
CA GLU A 96 -29.35 68.79 12.82
C GLU A 96 -27.94 68.15 12.75
N GLU A 97 -26.87 68.95 12.80
CA GLU A 97 -25.51 68.42 12.84
C GLU A 97 -25.24 67.60 14.10
N THR A 98 -25.79 68.00 15.26
CA THR A 98 -25.68 67.24 16.51
C THR A 98 -26.41 65.89 16.40
N THR A 99 -27.59 65.83 15.79
CA THR A 99 -28.30 64.55 15.54
C THR A 99 -27.51 63.64 14.62
N ARG A 100 -26.91 64.20 13.56
CA ARG A 100 -26.08 63.46 12.60
C ARG A 100 -24.84 62.89 13.29
N GLN A 101 -24.19 63.68 14.14
CA GLN A 101 -23.04 63.23 14.95
C GLN A 101 -23.45 62.14 15.94
N GLN A 102 -24.59 62.27 16.63
CA GLN A 102 -25.10 61.23 17.55
C GLN A 102 -25.43 59.92 16.82
N SER A 103 -26.00 59.99 15.62
CA SER A 103 -26.23 58.81 14.77
C SER A 103 -24.90 58.16 14.37
N MET A 104 -23.96 58.96 13.86
CA MET A 104 -22.64 58.46 13.46
C MET A 104 -21.90 57.80 14.63
N ILE A 105 -21.94 58.38 15.83
CA ILE A 105 -21.35 57.80 17.04
C ILE A 105 -22.01 56.46 17.38
N ARG A 106 -23.35 56.37 17.26
CA ARG A 106 -24.09 55.12 17.50
C ARG A 106 -23.70 54.03 16.50
N ASP A 107 -23.65 54.37 15.22
CA ASP A 107 -23.25 53.45 14.15
C ASP A 107 -21.80 53.01 14.33
N LEU A 108 -20.90 53.92 14.74
CA LEU A 108 -19.51 53.60 15.11
C LEU A 108 -19.43 52.64 16.29
N ILE A 109 -20.27 52.81 17.32
CA ILE A 109 -20.30 51.90 18.47
C ILE A 109 -20.80 50.52 18.05
N GLU A 110 -21.89 50.46 17.27
CA GLU A 110 -22.45 49.20 16.79
C GLU A 110 -21.46 48.45 15.89
N THR A 111 -20.85 49.14 14.94
CA THR A 111 -19.80 48.56 14.07
C THR A 111 -18.59 48.11 14.87
N ASN A 112 -18.15 48.86 15.89
CA ASN A 112 -17.04 48.42 16.75
C ASN A 112 -17.39 47.16 17.56
N GLN A 113 -18.62 47.06 18.07
CA GLN A 113 -19.10 45.85 18.77
C GLN A 113 -19.17 44.64 17.82
N GLN A 114 -19.63 44.83 16.59
CA GLN A 114 -19.64 43.80 15.56
C GLN A 114 -18.22 43.34 15.23
N LEU A 115 -17.30 44.29 14.97
CA LEU A 115 -15.88 43.99 14.71
C LEU A 115 -15.23 43.23 15.87
N LYS A 116 -15.55 43.58 17.11
CA LYS A 116 -15.03 42.87 18.30
C LYS A 116 -15.55 41.43 18.36
N SER A 117 -16.80 41.20 17.99
CA SER A 117 -17.40 39.86 17.94
C SER A 117 -16.80 39.01 16.82
N GLU A 118 -16.57 39.60 15.65
CA GLU A 118 -15.89 38.95 14.52
C GLU A 118 -14.43 38.62 14.85
N LEU A 119 -13.71 39.55 15.48
CA LEU A 119 -12.34 39.30 15.94
C LEU A 119 -12.28 38.12 16.92
N GLN A 120 -13.23 38.02 17.85
CA GLN A 120 -13.30 36.90 18.79
C GLN A 120 -13.62 35.57 18.08
N LEU A 121 -14.51 35.59 17.07
CA LEU A 121 -14.80 34.42 16.26
C LEU A 121 -13.58 33.95 15.47
N GLU A 122 -12.86 34.87 14.83
CA GLU A 122 -11.62 34.56 14.11
C GLU A 122 -10.52 34.07 15.05
N GLN A 123 -10.40 34.64 16.25
CA GLN A 123 -9.49 34.13 17.27
C GLN A 123 -9.80 32.67 17.63
N ASN A 124 -11.08 32.32 17.82
CA ASN A 124 -11.49 30.95 18.10
C ASN A 124 -11.24 30.00 16.91
N ARG A 125 -11.38 30.49 15.67
CA ARG A 125 -11.05 29.72 14.46
C ARG A 125 -9.56 29.46 14.37
N ALA A 126 -8.73 30.48 14.66
CA ALA A 126 -7.28 30.36 14.66
C ALA A 126 -6.79 29.36 15.72
N THR A 127 -7.30 29.42 16.96
CA THR A 127 -6.91 28.47 18.02
C THR A 127 -7.31 27.03 17.68
N HIS A 128 -8.47 26.82 17.06
CA HIS A 128 -8.87 25.50 16.59
C HIS A 128 -7.95 24.99 15.46
N GLN A 129 -7.55 25.87 14.52
CA GLN A 129 -6.60 25.48 13.47
C GLN A 129 -5.21 25.17 14.04
N GLU A 130 -4.75 25.93 15.03
CA GLU A 130 -3.49 25.67 15.75
C GLU A 130 -3.52 24.33 16.48
N GLN A 131 -4.60 24.02 17.21
CA GLN A 131 -4.77 22.70 17.85
C GLN A 131 -4.72 21.56 16.84
N ARG A 132 -5.43 21.70 15.72
CA ARG A 132 -5.38 20.70 14.64
C ARG A 132 -3.99 20.55 14.04
N ALA A 133 -3.22 21.64 13.91
CA ALA A 133 -1.85 21.58 13.43
C ALA A 133 -0.95 20.81 14.41
N ASN A 134 -1.09 21.08 15.72
CA ASN A 134 -0.35 20.38 16.77
C ASN A 134 -0.68 18.88 16.82
N ASP A 135 -1.96 18.51 16.68
CA ASP A 135 -2.38 17.10 16.60
C ASP A 135 -1.74 16.39 15.39
N LEU A 136 -1.72 17.07 14.23
CA LEU A 136 -1.08 16.55 13.03
C LEU A 136 0.44 16.43 13.19
N GLU A 137 1.09 17.36 13.88
CA GLU A 137 2.51 17.29 14.20
C GLU A 137 2.82 16.10 15.11
N GLN A 138 2.02 15.86 16.15
CA GLN A 138 2.17 14.69 17.02
C GLN A 138 2.02 13.37 16.26
N ILE A 139 1.01 13.29 15.36
CA ILE A 139 0.83 12.11 14.49
C ILE A 139 2.05 11.94 13.58
N MET A 140 2.54 13.04 12.98
CA MET A 140 3.71 13.02 12.11
C MET A 140 4.95 12.52 12.87
N ASP A 141 5.18 12.97 14.09
CA ASP A 141 6.32 12.54 14.90
C ASP A 141 6.22 11.09 15.34
N SER A 142 5.01 10.61 15.64
CA SER A 142 4.74 9.18 15.87
C SER A 142 5.07 8.34 14.62
N VAL A 143 4.66 8.81 13.44
CA VAL A 143 4.95 8.13 12.17
C VAL A 143 6.45 8.16 11.87
N LYS A 144 7.15 9.28 12.08
CA LYS A 144 8.62 9.37 11.92
C LYS A 144 9.34 8.39 12.82
N SER A 145 8.96 8.33 14.10
CA SER A 145 9.53 7.35 15.05
C SER A 145 9.30 5.92 14.57
N LYS A 146 8.07 5.60 14.12
CA LYS A 146 7.75 4.27 13.60
C LYS A 146 8.52 3.91 12.33
N ILE A 147 8.72 4.87 11.43
CA ILE A 147 9.54 4.69 10.24
C ILE A 147 10.98 4.40 10.64
N GLY A 148 11.56 5.19 11.55
CA GLY A 148 12.92 4.95 12.08
C GLY A 148 13.08 3.55 12.67
N GLU A 149 12.15 3.11 13.52
CA GLU A 149 12.16 1.74 14.06
C GLU A 149 12.12 0.66 12.96
N LEU A 150 11.32 0.86 11.91
CA LEU A 150 11.21 -0.10 10.80
C LEU A 150 12.47 -0.11 9.94
N GLU A 151 13.07 1.05 9.71
CA GLU A 151 14.35 1.20 9.03
C GLU A 151 15.46 0.49 9.80
N ASP A 152 15.58 0.73 11.11
CA ASP A 152 16.57 0.06 11.98
C ASP A 152 16.39 -1.46 12.01
N GLN A 153 15.14 -1.94 12.08
CA GLN A 153 14.83 -3.37 11.99
C GLN A 153 15.16 -3.95 10.62
N SER A 154 15.01 -3.17 9.55
CA SER A 154 15.38 -3.60 8.19
C SER A 154 16.90 -3.71 8.04
N ILE A 155 17.64 -2.68 8.49
CA ILE A 155 19.11 -2.65 8.49
C ILE A 155 19.65 -3.81 9.32
N SER A 156 19.10 -4.04 10.51
CA SER A 156 19.49 -5.15 11.39
C SER A 156 19.26 -6.51 10.73
N ARG A 157 18.13 -6.70 10.03
CA ARG A 157 17.84 -7.94 9.29
C ARG A 157 18.80 -8.15 8.12
N VAL A 158 19.09 -7.10 7.36
CA VAL A 158 20.06 -7.16 6.24
C VAL A 158 21.45 -7.48 6.78
N PHE A 159 21.88 -6.83 7.85
CA PHE A 159 23.16 -7.12 8.50
C PHE A 159 23.24 -8.57 8.97
N GLN A 160 22.19 -9.09 9.62
CA GLN A 160 22.14 -10.48 10.06
C GLN A 160 22.18 -11.46 8.87
N GLN A 161 21.47 -11.17 7.78
CA GLN A 161 21.51 -11.98 6.56
C GLN A 161 22.90 -11.96 5.92
N GLN A 162 23.55 -10.80 5.86
CA GLN A 162 24.91 -10.65 5.35
C GLN A 162 25.91 -11.47 6.16
N GLN A 163 25.78 -11.47 7.50
CA GLN A 163 26.63 -12.28 8.37
C GLN A 163 26.45 -13.78 8.08
N ARG A 164 25.20 -14.25 7.99
CA ARG A 164 24.91 -15.66 7.65
C ARG A 164 25.46 -16.04 6.28
N MET A 165 25.33 -15.17 5.29
CA MET A 165 25.88 -15.40 3.95
C MET A 165 27.41 -15.50 3.99
N GLN A 166 28.07 -14.63 4.76
CA GLN A 166 29.52 -14.66 4.93
C GLN A 166 29.98 -15.97 5.59
N ASP A 167 29.26 -16.46 6.59
CA ASP A 167 29.59 -17.72 7.27
C ASP A 167 29.36 -18.94 6.36
N LEU A 168 28.24 -18.98 5.63
CA LEU A 168 28.01 -20.01 4.60
C LEU A 168 29.08 -19.98 3.50
N GLN A 169 29.55 -18.80 3.10
CA GLN A 169 30.62 -18.68 2.12
C GLN A 169 31.95 -19.23 2.64
N LYS A 170 32.25 -19.05 3.93
CA LYS A 170 33.43 -19.67 4.57
C LYS A 170 33.29 -21.20 4.60
N GLU A 171 32.12 -21.72 5.00
CA GLU A 171 31.85 -23.15 5.02
C GLU A 171 31.97 -23.78 3.62
N HIS A 172 31.40 -23.12 2.60
CA HIS A 172 31.52 -23.55 1.21
C HIS A 172 32.99 -23.66 0.78
N LYS A 173 33.84 -22.68 1.11
CA LYS A 173 35.29 -22.74 0.82
C LYS A 173 35.96 -23.93 1.52
N VAL A 174 35.64 -24.18 2.79
CA VAL A 174 36.19 -25.32 3.54
C VAL A 174 35.74 -26.66 2.94
N LEU A 175 34.46 -26.79 2.58
CA LEU A 175 33.93 -27.99 1.94
C LEU A 175 34.55 -28.20 0.55
N GLN A 176 34.72 -27.15 -0.23
CA GLN A 176 35.38 -27.20 -1.53
C GLN A 176 36.83 -27.72 -1.40
N MET A 177 37.59 -27.24 -0.42
CA MET A 177 38.94 -27.75 -0.14
C MET A 177 38.92 -29.22 0.26
N LYS A 178 37.95 -29.66 1.08
CA LYS A 178 37.78 -31.08 1.43
C LYS A 178 37.46 -31.94 0.21
N CYS A 179 36.56 -31.51 -0.67
CA CYS A 179 36.23 -32.23 -1.91
C CYS A 179 37.46 -32.39 -2.82
N GLN A 180 38.26 -31.33 -2.97
CA GLN A 180 39.52 -31.41 -3.73
C GLN A 180 40.50 -32.40 -3.09
N HIS A 181 40.64 -32.38 -1.77
CA HIS A 181 41.49 -33.32 -1.04
C HIS A 181 41.06 -34.78 -1.27
N TYR A 182 39.77 -35.08 -1.13
CA TYR A 182 39.28 -36.44 -1.38
C TYR A 182 39.43 -36.87 -2.83
N LYS A 183 39.24 -35.96 -3.79
CA LYS A 183 39.49 -36.25 -5.21
C LYS A 183 40.97 -36.62 -5.45
N LYS A 184 41.91 -35.89 -4.86
CA LYS A 184 43.34 -36.21 -4.94
C LYS A 184 43.65 -37.58 -4.32
N LYS A 185 43.13 -37.84 -3.11
CA LYS A 185 43.31 -39.14 -2.43
C LYS A 185 42.74 -40.31 -3.24
N ARG A 186 41.61 -40.11 -3.92
CA ARG A 186 41.04 -41.13 -4.81
C ARG A 186 41.96 -41.42 -6.00
N MET A 187 42.53 -40.40 -6.64
CA MET A 187 43.49 -40.60 -7.73
C MET A 187 44.75 -41.34 -7.27
N GLU A 188 45.30 -41.00 -6.10
CA GLU A 188 46.44 -41.72 -5.50
C GLU A 188 46.10 -43.20 -5.25
N GLN A 189 44.87 -43.50 -4.81
CA GLN A 189 44.41 -44.87 -4.63
C GLN A 189 44.24 -45.60 -5.96
N GLU A 190 43.67 -44.95 -6.97
CA GLU A 190 43.54 -45.52 -8.33
C GLU A 190 44.92 -45.85 -8.94
N GLU A 191 45.92 -44.99 -8.75
CA GLU A 191 47.30 -45.24 -9.18
C GLU A 191 47.95 -46.43 -8.46
N THR A 192 47.75 -46.56 -7.15
CA THR A 192 48.27 -47.70 -6.38
C THR A 192 47.58 -49.01 -6.75
N ILE A 193 46.27 -48.99 -7.03
CA ILE A 193 45.56 -50.17 -7.53
C ILE A 193 46.10 -50.57 -8.90
N ALA A 194 46.32 -49.62 -9.81
CA ALA A 194 46.85 -49.90 -11.14
C ALA A 194 48.27 -50.49 -11.09
N SER A 195 49.14 -49.99 -10.20
CA SER A 195 50.48 -50.56 -10.02
C SER A 195 50.45 -51.98 -9.47
N LEU A 196 49.61 -52.24 -8.46
CA LEU A 196 49.42 -53.58 -7.90
C LEU A 196 48.82 -54.56 -8.91
N GLN A 197 47.85 -54.13 -9.72
CA GLN A 197 47.30 -54.95 -10.81
C GLN A 197 48.37 -55.35 -11.82
N LYS A 198 49.27 -54.42 -12.17
CA LYS A 198 50.41 -54.71 -13.05
C LYS A 198 51.39 -55.71 -12.43
N ASP A 199 51.65 -55.59 -11.13
CA ASP A 199 52.52 -56.52 -10.40
C ASP A 199 51.91 -57.92 -10.32
N ILE A 200 50.61 -58.03 -10.03
CA ILE A 200 49.88 -59.30 -10.03
C ILE A 200 49.98 -59.94 -11.41
N TYR A 201 49.70 -59.20 -12.48
CA TYR A 201 49.78 -59.73 -13.84
C TYR A 201 51.18 -60.28 -14.17
N ARG A 202 52.24 -59.54 -13.82
CA ARG A 202 53.62 -60.00 -14.00
C ARG A 202 53.89 -61.30 -13.22
N LEU A 203 53.53 -61.33 -11.94
CA LEU A 203 53.73 -62.51 -11.08
C LEU A 203 52.93 -63.72 -11.58
N THR A 204 51.72 -63.52 -12.11
CA THR A 204 50.92 -64.58 -12.73
C THR A 204 51.61 -65.14 -13.97
N GLN A 205 52.16 -64.28 -14.85
CA GLN A 205 52.92 -64.75 -16.02
C GLN A 205 54.17 -65.54 -15.61
N GLU A 206 54.93 -65.05 -14.62
CA GLU A 206 56.11 -65.74 -14.09
C GLU A 206 55.75 -67.10 -13.45
N GLU A 207 54.59 -67.19 -12.78
CA GLU A 207 54.07 -68.45 -12.24
C GLU A 207 53.66 -69.42 -13.35
N GLU A 208 52.96 -68.95 -14.38
CA GLU A 208 52.56 -69.76 -15.53
C GLU A 208 53.79 -70.35 -16.25
N GLU A 209 54.83 -69.54 -16.48
CA GLU A 209 56.09 -70.01 -17.06
C GLU A 209 56.78 -71.06 -16.15
N ARG A 210 56.77 -70.85 -14.83
CA ARG A 210 57.30 -71.83 -13.87
C ARG A 210 56.50 -73.13 -13.90
N ILE A 211 55.17 -73.07 -14.01
CA ILE A 211 54.31 -74.24 -14.12
C ILE A 211 54.60 -74.98 -15.44
N ILE A 212 54.73 -74.27 -16.56
CA ILE A 212 55.04 -74.87 -17.87
C ILE A 212 56.40 -75.59 -17.81
N THR A 213 57.42 -74.95 -17.24
CA THR A 213 58.76 -75.55 -17.11
C THR A 213 58.74 -76.76 -16.16
N GLN A 214 58.08 -76.66 -15.02
CA GLN A 214 57.91 -77.77 -14.08
C GLN A 214 57.16 -78.95 -14.72
N ASN A 215 56.05 -78.70 -15.42
CA ASN A 215 55.28 -79.73 -16.12
C ASN A 215 56.10 -80.41 -17.21
N ARG A 216 56.96 -79.68 -17.93
CA ARG A 216 57.87 -80.26 -18.92
C ARG A 216 58.90 -81.20 -18.27
N VAL A 217 59.48 -80.79 -17.14
CA VAL A 217 60.42 -81.63 -16.36
C VAL A 217 59.70 -82.86 -15.79
N PHE A 218 58.51 -82.67 -15.23
CA PHE A 218 57.68 -83.74 -14.69
C PHE A 218 57.31 -84.76 -15.78
N ALA A 219 56.85 -84.31 -16.95
CA ALA A 219 56.57 -85.20 -18.07
C ALA A 219 57.80 -85.98 -18.55
N TYR A 220 58.99 -85.38 -18.50
CA TYR A 220 60.25 -86.09 -18.78
C TYR A 220 60.56 -87.16 -17.72
N LEU A 221 60.34 -86.85 -16.44
CA LEU A 221 60.49 -87.80 -15.34
C LEU A 221 59.47 -88.94 -15.41
N CYS A 222 58.19 -88.66 -15.70
CA CYS A 222 57.14 -89.69 -15.82
C CYS A 222 57.33 -90.62 -17.03
N LYS A 223 58.04 -90.18 -18.08
CA LYS A 223 58.44 -91.05 -19.20
C LYS A 223 59.50 -92.07 -18.81
N ARG A 224 60.21 -91.87 -17.69
CA ARG A 224 61.01 -92.93 -17.06
C ARG A 224 60.04 -93.86 -16.33
N VAL A 225 60.00 -95.12 -16.74
CA VAL A 225 59.22 -96.13 -16.00
C VAL A 225 59.86 -96.27 -14.60
N PRO A 226 59.08 -96.35 -13.50
CA PRO A 226 59.63 -96.51 -12.15
C PRO A 226 60.32 -97.88 -12.05
N HIS A 227 61.63 -97.91 -12.24
CA HIS A 227 62.40 -99.15 -12.29
C HIS A 227 63.03 -99.50 -10.94
N THR A 228 63.04 -98.57 -9.98
CA THR A 228 63.76 -98.70 -8.72
C THR A 228 62.80 -98.94 -7.55
N VAL A 229 63.18 -99.79 -6.58
CA VAL A 229 62.38 -100.05 -5.36
C VAL A 229 62.08 -98.76 -4.59
N LEU A 230 63.00 -97.78 -4.65
CA LEU A 230 62.84 -96.46 -4.06
C LEU A 230 61.72 -95.63 -4.74
N ASP A 231 61.55 -95.74 -6.06
CA ASP A 231 60.50 -95.01 -6.79
C ASP A 231 59.11 -95.51 -6.37
N LYS A 232 58.97 -96.83 -6.17
CA LYS A 232 57.73 -97.43 -5.66
C LYS A 232 57.41 -96.97 -4.23
N GLN A 233 58.42 -96.88 -3.37
CA GLN A 233 58.26 -96.35 -2.01
C GLN A 233 57.88 -94.87 -2.02
N LEU A 234 58.45 -94.08 -2.94
CA LEU A 234 58.13 -92.67 -3.10
C LEU A 234 56.69 -92.46 -3.59
N LEU A 235 56.23 -93.25 -4.57
CA LEU A 235 54.84 -93.23 -5.04
C LEU A 235 53.84 -93.50 -3.91
N CYS A 236 54.08 -94.53 -3.08
CA CYS A 236 53.22 -94.80 -1.92
C CYS A 236 53.24 -93.65 -0.89
N LEU A 237 54.37 -92.97 -0.72
CA LEU A 237 54.47 -91.81 0.17
C LEU A 237 53.70 -90.61 -0.39
N ILE A 238 53.76 -90.39 -1.71
CA ILE A 238 52.96 -89.37 -2.41
C ILE A 238 51.48 -89.67 -2.22
N ASP A 239 51.02 -90.89 -2.49
CA ASP A 239 49.61 -91.29 -2.32
C ASP A 239 49.11 -91.09 -0.88
N TYR A 240 49.97 -91.34 0.11
CA TYR A 240 49.69 -91.10 1.52
C TYR A 240 49.51 -89.60 1.81
N TYR A 241 50.44 -88.74 1.35
CA TYR A 241 50.35 -87.30 1.57
C TYR A 241 49.23 -86.64 0.78
N GLU A 242 48.95 -87.09 -0.44
CA GLU A 242 47.78 -86.65 -1.21
C GLU A 242 46.49 -86.98 -0.49
N SER A 243 46.39 -88.20 0.07
CA SER A 243 45.23 -88.60 0.87
C SER A 243 45.12 -87.78 2.17
N LYS A 244 46.25 -87.42 2.78
CA LYS A 244 46.29 -86.53 3.96
C LYS A 244 45.90 -85.09 3.61
N LEU A 245 46.33 -84.57 2.48
CA LEU A 245 45.98 -83.25 1.97
C LEU A 245 44.50 -83.17 1.59
N ARG A 246 43.96 -84.18 0.91
CA ARG A 246 42.52 -84.30 0.64
C ARG A 246 41.72 -84.25 1.94
N LYS A 247 42.12 -85.03 2.95
CA LYS A 247 41.49 -84.99 4.29
C LYS A 247 41.54 -83.60 4.93
N LEU A 248 42.66 -82.88 4.85
CA LEU A 248 42.78 -81.53 5.40
C LEU A 248 41.94 -80.49 4.64
N HIS A 249 41.83 -80.61 3.32
CA HIS A 249 40.93 -79.77 2.52
C HIS A 249 39.46 -80.02 2.86
N THR A 250 39.05 -81.30 2.95
CA THR A 250 37.70 -81.67 3.39
C THR A 250 37.42 -81.19 4.82
N GLN A 251 38.41 -81.23 5.71
CA GLN A 251 38.28 -80.78 7.10
C GLN A 251 38.24 -79.25 7.25
N ARG A 252 38.84 -78.50 6.31
CA ARG A 252 38.73 -77.03 6.25
C ARG A 252 37.34 -76.63 5.76
N GLN A 253 36.84 -77.34 4.77
CA GLN A 253 35.51 -77.10 4.19
C GLN A 253 34.38 -77.54 5.13
N SER A 254 34.59 -78.56 5.98
CA SER A 254 33.63 -78.94 7.02
C SER A 254 33.69 -78.06 8.28
N LYS A 255 34.72 -77.22 8.44
CA LYS A 255 34.86 -76.30 9.59
C LYS A 255 34.33 -74.89 9.31
N GLU A 256 34.12 -74.53 8.04
CA GLU A 256 33.41 -73.29 7.68
C GLU A 256 31.90 -73.37 7.94
N ASP A 257 31.32 -74.58 8.00
CA ASP A 257 29.88 -74.78 8.27
C ASP A 257 29.52 -75.00 9.76
N ASP A 258 30.47 -75.33 10.64
CA ASP A 258 30.23 -75.69 12.05
C ASP A 258 31.07 -74.84 13.05
N SER A 259 31.07 -73.52 12.92
CA SER A 259 31.70 -72.63 13.92
C SER A 259 30.81 -71.44 14.28
N GLN A 260 29.73 -71.73 14.99
CA GLN A 260 29.21 -70.86 16.05
C GLN A 260 29.43 -71.55 17.40
N SER A 261 29.79 -70.77 18.41
CA SER A 261 30.09 -71.15 19.80
C SER A 261 31.47 -71.77 20.05
N GLU A 262 32.42 -70.92 20.42
CA GLU A 262 33.01 -70.87 21.78
C GLU A 262 34.31 -70.08 21.73
N GLU A 263 34.25 -68.79 22.10
CA GLU A 263 35.37 -68.08 22.72
C GLU A 263 34.83 -66.82 23.43
N GLU A 264 34.15 -67.07 24.56
CA GLU A 264 34.04 -66.11 25.65
C GLU A 264 35.41 -65.99 26.32
N THR A 265 36.23 -65.02 25.90
CA THR A 265 37.25 -64.36 26.74
C THR A 265 37.74 -63.09 26.05
N ASN A 266 36.87 -62.08 25.95
CA ASN A 266 37.28 -60.68 25.84
C ASN A 266 36.18 -59.76 26.41
N HIS A 267 35.84 -59.97 27.68
CA HIS A 267 35.18 -58.95 28.49
C HIS A 267 36.15 -57.81 28.76
N ARG A 268 36.20 -56.84 27.85
CA ARG A 268 36.45 -55.40 28.06
C ARG A 268 36.73 -54.78 26.69
N ASN A 269 35.74 -54.05 26.18
CA ASN A 269 35.82 -52.94 25.22
C ASN A 269 34.57 -52.95 24.31
N LEU A 270 33.38 -52.93 24.91
CA LEU A 270 32.22 -52.29 24.29
C LEU A 270 32.00 -50.93 24.96
N ASP A 271 33.02 -50.07 24.92
CA ASP A 271 32.70 -48.65 24.74
C ASP A 271 32.22 -48.52 23.30
N ALA A 272 30.92 -48.70 23.13
CA ALA A 272 30.23 -48.37 21.89
C ALA A 272 30.65 -46.96 21.49
N SER A 273 31.31 -46.87 20.34
CA SER A 273 31.86 -45.67 19.73
C SER A 273 31.08 -44.40 20.08
N PRO A 274 31.74 -43.29 20.48
CA PRO A 274 31.12 -41.98 20.76
C PRO A 274 30.11 -41.51 19.69
N SER A 275 30.24 -42.02 18.46
CA SER A 275 29.34 -41.78 17.33
C SER A 275 27.90 -42.29 17.53
N TYR A 276 27.68 -43.46 18.13
CA TYR A 276 26.34 -44.05 18.24
C TYR A 276 25.52 -43.38 19.36
N LYS A 277 26.19 -43.05 20.47
CA LYS A 277 25.59 -42.26 21.56
C LYS A 277 25.21 -40.85 21.10
N GLY A 278 26.03 -40.23 20.25
CA GLY A 278 25.73 -38.93 19.63
C GLY A 278 24.51 -38.99 18.71
N LEU A 279 24.40 -40.04 17.89
CA LEU A 279 23.26 -40.26 17.02
C LEU A 279 21.96 -40.49 17.82
N LEU A 280 22.00 -41.34 18.84
CA LEU A 280 20.86 -41.56 19.74
C LEU A 280 20.40 -40.27 20.42
N MET A 281 21.34 -39.44 20.89
CA MET A 281 21.00 -38.15 21.51
C MET A 281 20.41 -37.17 20.49
N SER A 282 20.92 -37.16 19.25
CA SER A 282 20.38 -36.36 18.15
C SER A 282 18.95 -36.79 17.79
N LEU A 283 18.70 -38.09 17.62
CA LEU A 283 17.36 -38.63 17.36
C LEU A 283 16.40 -38.35 18.51
N GLN A 284 16.87 -38.46 19.76
CA GLN A 284 16.07 -38.13 20.94
C GLN A 284 15.72 -36.64 21.00
N ASN A 285 16.65 -35.75 20.61
CA ASN A 285 16.40 -34.31 20.55
C ASN A 285 15.44 -33.95 19.41
N GLN A 286 15.59 -34.54 18.22
CA GLN A 286 14.65 -34.38 17.11
C GLN A 286 13.24 -34.83 17.50
N LEU A 287 13.11 -35.92 18.26
CA LEU A 287 11.81 -36.41 18.72
C LEU A 287 11.16 -35.46 19.75
N LYS A 288 11.96 -34.81 20.61
CA LYS A 288 11.47 -33.76 21.53
C LYS A 288 11.04 -32.50 20.79
N GLU A 289 11.81 -32.07 19.79
CA GLU A 289 11.50 -30.90 18.97
C GLU A 289 10.25 -31.12 18.13
N ALA A 290 10.10 -32.31 17.52
CA ALA A 290 8.90 -32.70 16.80
C ALA A 290 7.66 -32.68 17.70
N LYS A 291 7.76 -33.21 18.93
CA LYS A 291 6.67 -33.14 19.92
C LYS A 291 6.29 -31.71 20.27
N PHE A 292 7.26 -30.85 20.55
CA PHE A 292 7.00 -29.43 20.83
C PHE A 292 6.32 -28.74 19.64
N LYS A 293 6.75 -29.03 18.41
CA LYS A 293 6.13 -28.48 17.19
C LYS A 293 4.69 -28.97 17.01
N ILE A 294 4.40 -30.22 17.33
CA ILE A 294 3.03 -30.76 17.33
C ILE A 294 2.17 -30.02 18.36
N ASP A 295 2.67 -29.78 19.57
CA ASP A 295 1.93 -29.06 20.61
C ASP A 295 1.62 -27.61 20.20
N VAL A 296 2.57 -26.91 19.57
CA VAL A 296 2.36 -25.55 19.02
C VAL A 296 1.30 -25.58 17.92
N LEU A 297 1.41 -26.50 16.96
CA LEU A 297 0.44 -26.65 15.86
C LEU A 297 -0.96 -27.03 16.37
N LEU A 298 -1.06 -27.82 17.45
CA LEU A 298 -2.34 -28.12 18.10
C LEU A 298 -2.94 -26.89 18.76
N GLY A 299 -2.13 -26.05 19.41
CA GLY A 299 -2.56 -24.75 19.94
C GLY A 299 -3.06 -23.81 18.83
N GLU A 300 -2.33 -23.72 17.72
CA GLU A 300 -2.72 -22.95 16.54
C GLU A 300 -4.02 -23.47 15.92
N LYS A 301 -4.16 -24.79 15.75
CA LYS A 301 -5.40 -25.42 15.28
C LYS A 301 -6.59 -25.06 16.18
N LEU A 302 -6.42 -25.12 17.50
CA LEU A 302 -7.47 -24.77 18.45
C LEU A 302 -7.86 -23.28 18.33
N ASN A 303 -6.88 -22.40 18.16
CA ASN A 303 -7.12 -20.97 17.95
C ASN A 303 -7.83 -20.70 16.62
N LEU A 304 -7.40 -21.34 15.54
CA LEU A 304 -8.04 -21.26 14.23
C LEU A 304 -9.47 -21.80 14.26
N GLN A 305 -9.75 -22.83 15.07
CA GLN A 305 -11.10 -23.36 15.26
C GLN A 305 -11.99 -22.35 15.99
N LYS A 306 -11.50 -21.70 17.06
CA LYS A 306 -12.22 -20.60 17.74
C LYS A 306 -12.46 -19.40 16.82
N ASP A 307 -11.48 -19.08 15.97
CA ASP A 307 -11.61 -18.04 14.94
C ASP A 307 -12.64 -18.42 13.86
N LEU A 308 -12.78 -19.71 13.54
CA LEU A 308 -13.80 -20.19 12.62
C LEU A 308 -15.20 -20.10 13.23
N GLU A 309 -15.34 -20.47 14.50
CA GLU A 309 -16.61 -20.44 15.26
C GLU A 309 -17.10 -19.01 15.55
N SER A 310 -16.19 -18.03 15.64
CA SER A 310 -16.52 -16.61 15.79
C SER A 310 -16.87 -15.90 14.48
N ARG A 311 -16.65 -16.52 13.32
CA ARG A 311 -17.01 -15.94 12.03
C ARG A 311 -18.50 -16.10 11.73
N PRO A 312 -19.18 -15.08 11.20
CA PRO A 312 -20.56 -15.21 10.76
C PRO A 312 -20.65 -16.22 9.61
N THR A 313 -21.65 -17.10 9.68
CA THR A 313 -21.95 -18.04 8.59
C THR A 313 -22.43 -17.30 7.34
N GLU A 314 -22.29 -17.92 6.16
CA GLU A 314 -22.70 -17.28 4.90
C GLU A 314 -24.20 -16.92 4.89
N HIS A 315 -25.03 -17.73 5.54
CA HIS A 315 -26.45 -17.46 5.71
C HIS A 315 -26.71 -16.23 6.60
N GLU A 316 -26.01 -16.11 7.73
CA GLU A 316 -26.09 -14.94 8.62
C GLU A 316 -25.60 -13.67 7.90
N LEU A 317 -24.53 -13.76 7.10
CA LEU A 317 -24.04 -12.63 6.29
C LEU A 317 -25.09 -12.17 5.26
N ARG A 318 -25.79 -13.12 4.60
CA ARG A 318 -26.87 -12.81 3.67
C ARG A 318 -28.04 -12.13 4.40
N LEU A 319 -28.37 -12.58 5.61
CA LEU A 319 -29.41 -11.98 6.45
C LEU A 319 -29.01 -10.54 6.86
N TYR A 320 -27.78 -10.32 7.32
CA TYR A 320 -27.27 -8.99 7.66
C TYR A 320 -27.27 -8.05 6.44
N LYS A 321 -26.84 -8.51 5.26
CA LYS A 321 -26.93 -7.74 4.00
C LYS A 321 -28.38 -7.35 3.69
N GLN A 322 -29.33 -8.24 3.94
CA GLN A 322 -30.75 -7.96 3.72
C GLN A 322 -31.30 -6.94 4.73
N GLN A 323 -30.88 -7.03 6.00
CA GLN A 323 -31.24 -6.07 7.05
C GLN A 323 -30.66 -4.68 6.77
N VAL A 324 -29.39 -4.59 6.36
CA VAL A 324 -28.74 -3.33 5.94
C VAL A 324 -29.48 -2.73 4.74
N LYS A 325 -29.84 -3.51 3.72
CA LYS A 325 -30.66 -3.01 2.60
C LYS A 325 -32.03 -2.49 3.04
N LYS A 326 -32.65 -3.07 4.07
CA LYS A 326 -33.92 -2.56 4.64
C LYS A 326 -33.70 -1.23 5.36
N LEU A 327 -32.62 -1.10 6.13
CA LEU A 327 -32.25 0.15 6.81
C LEU A 327 -31.87 1.25 5.81
N GLU A 328 -31.10 0.95 4.77
CA GLU A 328 -30.78 1.89 3.68
C GLU A 328 -32.05 2.39 2.98
N LYS A 329 -33.02 1.50 2.73
CA LYS A 329 -34.32 1.88 2.16
C LYS A 329 -35.11 2.77 3.11
N ALA A 330 -35.10 2.49 4.41
CA ALA A 330 -35.76 3.32 5.42
C ALA A 330 -35.10 4.71 5.54
N LEU A 331 -33.76 4.76 5.54
CA LEU A 331 -32.99 6.00 5.56
C LEU A 331 -33.23 6.84 4.30
N LYS A 332 -33.21 6.24 3.11
CA LYS A 332 -33.55 6.93 1.86
C LYS A 332 -34.97 7.49 1.85
N LYS A 333 -35.94 6.79 2.45
CA LYS A 333 -37.31 7.30 2.62
C LYS A 333 -37.36 8.49 3.57
N ASN A 334 -36.61 8.47 4.68
CA ASN A 334 -36.53 9.59 5.61
C ASN A 334 -35.86 10.82 4.99
N ILE A 335 -34.75 10.66 4.26
CA ILE A 335 -34.07 11.75 3.55
C ILE A 335 -34.98 12.39 2.50
N LYS A 336 -35.73 11.59 1.72
CA LYS A 336 -36.70 12.09 0.75
C LYS A 336 -37.84 12.87 1.41
N LEU A 337 -38.37 12.39 2.54
CA LEU A 337 -39.41 13.12 3.28
C LEU A 337 -38.89 14.44 3.85
N GLN A 338 -37.63 14.49 4.30
CA GLN A 338 -37.00 15.72 4.79
C GLN A 338 -36.83 16.75 3.65
N ALA A 339 -36.47 16.30 2.44
CA ALA A 339 -36.38 17.15 1.25
C ALA A 339 -37.76 17.73 0.84
N LEU A 340 -38.83 16.94 0.90
CA LEU A 340 -40.20 17.42 0.66
C LEU A 340 -40.71 18.38 1.74
N THR A 341 -40.20 18.27 2.97
CA THR A 341 -40.59 19.16 4.09
C THR A 341 -39.83 20.49 4.04
N GLY A 342 -38.59 20.50 3.54
CA GLY A 342 -37.80 21.72 3.32
C GLY A 342 -38.29 22.60 2.17
N GLN A 343 -38.93 22.02 1.14
CA GLN A 343 -39.42 22.76 -0.03
C GLN A 343 -40.75 23.52 0.18
N LYS A 344 -41.49 23.28 1.26
CA LYS A 344 -42.77 23.98 1.52
C LYS A 344 -42.63 25.39 2.11
N LYS A 345 -41.41 25.91 2.32
CA LYS A 345 -41.18 27.23 2.95
C LYS A 345 -41.11 28.43 2.00
N THR A 346 -41.36 28.26 0.70
CA THR A 346 -41.39 29.38 -0.27
C THR A 346 -42.65 29.35 -1.10
N ASP A 347 -43.78 29.80 -0.52
CA ASP A 347 -44.81 30.53 -1.27
C ASP A 347 -45.74 31.27 -0.29
N TYR A 348 -46.04 32.51 -0.66
CA TYR A 348 -46.66 33.60 0.11
C TYR A 348 -48.01 33.27 0.79
N THR A 349 -48.22 33.68 2.06
CA THR A 349 -49.12 34.78 2.50
C THR A 349 -49.41 34.74 4.02
N GLU A 350 -49.59 35.94 4.57
CA GLU A 350 -49.93 36.28 5.96
C GLU A 350 -51.11 35.49 6.57
N LYS A 351 -50.96 35.03 7.82
CA LYS A 351 -51.82 35.41 8.97
C LYS A 351 -51.44 34.65 10.26
N LYS A 352 -51.83 35.27 11.37
CA LYS A 352 -51.49 35.03 12.78
C LYS A 352 -51.76 33.63 13.34
N ASP A 353 -50.99 33.35 14.40
CA ASP A 353 -51.26 32.52 15.59
C ASP A 353 -51.59 31.02 15.41
N GLU A 354 -50.56 30.17 15.55
CA GLU A 354 -50.63 28.96 16.40
C GLU A 354 -49.23 28.30 16.57
N PRO A 355 -48.76 28.00 17.79
CA PRO A 355 -47.51 27.28 18.02
C PRO A 355 -47.82 25.80 18.29
N SER A 356 -47.93 24.93 17.27
CA SER A 356 -47.96 23.47 17.58
C SER A 356 -47.57 22.51 16.45
N LYS A 357 -47.63 22.88 15.17
CA LYS A 357 -47.44 21.89 14.08
C LYS A 357 -45.98 21.57 13.75
N ASP A 358 -45.05 22.52 13.87
CA ASP A 358 -43.63 22.31 13.54
C ASP A 358 -42.90 21.43 14.58
N SER A 359 -43.27 21.55 15.86
CA SER A 359 -42.67 20.76 16.95
C SER A 359 -43.05 19.27 16.87
N HIS A 360 -44.32 18.95 16.57
CA HIS A 360 -44.75 17.56 16.40
C HIS A 360 -44.14 16.89 15.17
N GLN A 361 -43.89 17.63 14.09
CA GLN A 361 -43.23 17.11 12.90
C GLN A 361 -41.75 16.77 13.17
N GLN A 362 -41.06 17.64 13.92
CA GLN A 362 -39.66 17.44 14.34
C GLN A 362 -39.54 16.23 15.28
N VAL A 363 -40.43 16.10 16.27
CA VAL A 363 -40.47 14.97 17.21
C VAL A 363 -40.69 13.63 16.49
N LEU A 364 -41.52 13.58 15.45
CA LEU A 364 -41.74 12.37 14.64
C LEU A 364 -40.56 12.00 13.73
N VAL A 365 -39.73 12.98 13.36
CA VAL A 365 -38.49 12.77 12.61
C VAL A 365 -37.41 12.25 13.57
N ASP A 366 -37.28 12.85 14.74
CA ASP A 366 -36.33 12.46 15.78
C ASP A 366 -36.64 11.06 16.34
N GLN A 367 -37.91 10.73 16.55
CA GLN A 367 -38.35 9.39 16.95
C GLN A 367 -37.99 8.32 15.90
N ARG A 368 -38.07 8.66 14.60
CA ARG A 368 -37.66 7.76 13.52
C ARG A 368 -36.15 7.61 13.40
N TYR A 369 -35.39 8.69 13.59
CA TYR A 369 -33.94 8.61 13.67
C TYR A 369 -33.50 7.77 14.88
N PHE A 370 -34.13 7.96 16.03
CA PHE A 370 -33.89 7.14 17.22
C PHE A 370 -34.18 5.65 16.96
N GLN A 371 -35.28 5.32 16.28
CA GLN A 371 -35.60 3.93 15.95
C GLN A 371 -34.61 3.29 14.97
N VAL A 372 -34.08 4.08 14.02
CA VAL A 372 -32.98 3.64 13.15
C VAL A 372 -31.70 3.42 13.94
N LEU A 373 -31.36 4.31 14.88
CA LEU A 373 -30.20 4.19 15.75
C LEU A 373 -30.31 2.98 16.70
N CYS A 374 -31.48 2.72 17.29
CA CYS A 374 -31.71 1.51 18.09
C CYS A 374 -31.55 0.24 17.25
N SER A 375 -32.05 0.24 16.01
CA SER A 375 -31.91 -0.89 15.09
C SER A 375 -30.45 -1.13 14.69
N ILE A 376 -29.67 -0.06 14.49
CA ILE A 376 -28.22 -0.12 14.26
C ILE A 376 -27.52 -0.66 15.50
N ASN A 377 -27.90 -0.20 16.69
CA ASN A 377 -27.31 -0.62 17.95
C ASN A 377 -27.52 -2.12 18.22
N SER A 378 -28.73 -2.63 17.94
CA SER A 378 -29.05 -4.07 18.02
C SER A 378 -28.27 -4.92 17.03
N ILE A 379 -27.87 -4.36 15.88
CA ILE A 379 -27.03 -5.04 14.89
C ILE A 379 -25.57 -5.05 15.33
N ILE A 380 -25.06 -3.98 15.96
CA ILE A 380 -23.66 -3.88 16.39
C ILE A 380 -23.36 -4.75 17.62
N HIS A 381 -24.33 -4.92 18.51
CA HIS A 381 -24.14 -5.64 19.78
C HIS A 381 -24.43 -7.16 19.68
N ASN A 382 -24.70 -7.69 18.49
CA ASN A 382 -24.84 -9.14 18.32
C ASN A 382 -23.44 -9.80 18.39
N PRO A 383 -23.22 -10.83 19.22
CA PRO A 383 -21.91 -11.48 19.37
C PRO A 383 -21.39 -12.13 18.08
N ARG A 384 -22.24 -12.31 17.06
CA ARG A 384 -21.89 -12.80 15.70
C ARG A 384 -21.97 -11.72 14.62
N THR A 385 -21.95 -10.45 15.00
CA THR A 385 -21.89 -9.36 14.03
C THR A 385 -20.57 -9.48 13.28
N PRO A 386 -20.55 -9.37 11.94
CA PRO A 386 -19.30 -9.20 11.23
C PRO A 386 -18.63 -7.95 11.78
N VAL A 387 -17.62 -8.14 12.63
CA VAL A 387 -16.64 -7.11 12.92
C VAL A 387 -16.14 -6.72 11.55
N ILE A 388 -16.46 -5.50 11.12
CA ILE A 388 -15.83 -4.92 9.96
C ILE A 388 -14.36 -4.86 10.36
N ILE A 389 -13.60 -5.88 9.96
CA ILE A 389 -12.17 -5.79 9.79
C ILE A 389 -12.06 -4.62 8.82
N TYR A 390 -11.78 -3.45 9.37
CA TYR A 390 -11.22 -2.37 8.61
C TYR A 390 -9.98 -3.00 8.00
N LYS A 391 -10.08 -3.42 6.73
CA LYS A 391 -8.89 -3.67 5.93
C LYS A 391 -8.21 -2.31 5.84
N GLN A 392 -7.33 -2.03 6.79
CA GLN A 392 -6.10 -1.36 6.45
C GLN A 392 -5.57 -2.13 5.26
N ARG A 393 -5.64 -1.48 4.10
CA ARG A 393 -4.93 -1.89 2.91
C ARG A 393 -3.46 -1.89 3.33
N LYS A 394 -2.97 -3.06 3.71
CA LYS A 394 -1.55 -3.32 3.92
C LYS A 394 -0.93 -3.03 2.56
N GLY A 395 -0.34 -1.84 2.45
CA GLY A 395 0.39 -1.39 1.29
C GLY A 395 1.53 -2.39 1.07
N GLY A 396 1.34 -3.26 0.09
CA GLY A 396 2.44 -3.99 -0.51
C GLY A 396 3.36 -2.97 -1.17
N ALA A 397 4.62 -3.08 -0.82
CA ALA A 397 5.73 -2.31 -1.35
C ALA A 397 5.67 -2.18 -2.88
N GLN A 398 5.56 -0.95 -3.36
CA GLN A 398 6.27 -0.55 -4.57
C GLN A 398 7.54 0.13 -4.09
N ASN A 399 8.63 -0.63 -4.15
CA ASN A 399 9.97 -0.07 -4.18
C ASN A 399 10.06 0.81 -5.43
N LEU A 400 10.27 2.10 -5.24
CA LEU A 400 10.97 2.93 -6.20
C LEU A 400 11.76 3.95 -5.40
N ASN A 401 13.05 3.66 -5.34
CA ASN A 401 14.08 4.51 -4.78
C ASN A 401 13.95 5.93 -5.32
N LYS A 402 13.94 6.90 -4.41
CA LYS A 402 14.42 8.24 -4.70
C LYS A 402 15.93 8.14 -4.83
N ASP A 403 16.44 8.33 -6.03
CA ASP A 403 17.72 9.01 -6.25
C ASP A 403 17.79 9.41 -7.72
N THR A 404 17.74 10.73 -7.94
CA THR A 404 18.59 11.53 -8.82
C THR A 404 17.89 12.86 -9.03
N VAL A 405 18.18 13.79 -8.13
CA VAL A 405 18.20 15.21 -8.49
C VAL A 405 19.25 15.34 -9.58
N GLN A 406 18.81 15.43 -10.83
CA GLN A 406 19.67 15.86 -11.92
C GLN A 406 18.84 16.71 -12.87
N ASP A 407 18.88 18.01 -12.58
CA ASP A 407 18.94 19.11 -13.55
C ASP A 407 18.53 18.73 -14.98
N CYS A 408 17.22 18.69 -15.22
CA CYS A 408 16.68 18.55 -16.57
C CYS A 408 16.62 19.95 -17.18
N GLY A 409 17.43 20.23 -18.20
CA GLY A 409 17.43 21.51 -18.92
C GLY A 409 16.05 21.87 -19.46
N PHE A 410 15.42 22.89 -18.85
CA PHE A 410 14.14 23.47 -19.28
C PHE A 410 14.31 24.83 -19.96
N GLU A 411 15.53 25.17 -20.39
CA GLU A 411 15.86 26.46 -21.04
C GLU A 411 15.12 26.66 -22.37
N HIS A 412 14.59 25.60 -22.98
CA HIS A 412 13.81 25.65 -24.22
C HIS A 412 12.29 25.68 -24.00
N LEU A 413 11.80 25.41 -22.79
CA LEU A 413 10.37 25.40 -22.45
C LEU A 413 9.88 26.78 -22.03
N ILE A 414 10.76 27.60 -21.45
CA ILE A 414 10.45 28.98 -21.05
C ILE A 414 10.08 29.84 -22.27
N PRO A 415 10.85 29.85 -23.39
CA PRO A 415 10.47 30.61 -24.59
C PRO A 415 9.17 30.12 -25.21
N ILE A 416 8.87 28.81 -25.13
CA ILE A 416 7.63 28.23 -25.67
C ILE A 416 6.43 28.67 -24.83
N ILE A 417 6.57 28.63 -23.50
CA ILE A 417 5.53 29.09 -22.56
C ILE A 417 5.34 30.60 -22.67
N GLU A 418 6.40 31.38 -22.89
CA GLU A 418 6.32 32.81 -23.15
C GLU A 418 5.65 33.09 -24.51
N THR A 419 5.98 32.37 -25.59
CA THR A 419 5.23 32.48 -26.86
C THR A 419 3.78 32.07 -26.74
N TRP A 420 3.44 31.06 -25.94
CA TRP A 420 2.04 30.66 -25.71
C TRP A 420 1.31 31.66 -24.81
N ALA A 421 2.00 32.29 -23.87
CA ALA A 421 1.45 33.37 -23.05
C ALA A 421 1.21 34.64 -23.89
N ASP A 422 2.08 34.94 -24.85
CA ASP A 422 1.94 36.02 -25.82
C ASP A 422 0.83 35.73 -26.85
N GLU A 423 0.70 34.48 -27.31
CA GLU A 423 -0.43 34.03 -28.14
C GLU A 423 -1.76 34.07 -27.37
N LEU A 424 -1.78 33.70 -26.08
CA LEU A 424 -2.98 33.77 -25.23
C LEU A 424 -3.38 35.21 -24.91
N THR A 425 -2.42 36.12 -24.70
CA THR A 425 -2.70 37.54 -24.48
C THR A 425 -3.12 38.24 -25.78
N SER A 426 -2.58 37.83 -26.93
CA SER A 426 -3.03 38.21 -28.27
C SER A 426 -4.48 37.74 -28.56
N LEU A 427 -4.80 36.49 -28.22
CA LEU A 427 -6.15 35.92 -28.37
C LEU A 427 -7.19 36.54 -27.42
N LYS A 428 -6.77 37.11 -26.29
CA LYS A 428 -7.64 37.81 -25.34
C LYS A 428 -8.14 39.17 -25.87
N SER A 429 -7.54 39.69 -26.94
CA SER A 429 -7.93 40.97 -27.57
C SER A 429 -9.00 40.83 -28.67
N SER A 430 -9.29 39.61 -29.13
CA SER A 430 -10.33 39.35 -30.13
C SER A 430 -11.54 38.69 -29.46
N ASN A 431 -12.61 39.47 -29.32
CA ASN A 431 -13.86 39.03 -28.70
C ASN A 431 -14.41 37.76 -29.36
N MET A 432 -14.72 36.78 -28.50
CA MET A 432 -15.38 35.48 -28.76
C MET A 432 -14.57 34.44 -29.54
N LEU A 433 -13.79 33.63 -28.81
CA LEU A 433 -13.50 32.25 -29.22
C LEU A 433 -14.84 31.52 -29.45
N ASN A 434 -15.19 31.31 -30.73
CA ASN A 434 -16.42 30.62 -31.13
C ASN A 434 -16.52 29.28 -30.41
N PHE A 435 -17.65 29.06 -29.74
CA PHE A 435 -17.98 27.82 -29.04
C PHE A 435 -17.76 26.57 -29.93
N GLN A 436 -18.01 26.70 -31.24
CA GLN A 436 -17.70 25.67 -32.25
C GLN A 436 -16.22 25.25 -32.27
N THR A 437 -15.28 26.19 -32.20
CA THR A 437 -13.84 25.89 -32.27
C THR A 437 -13.38 25.19 -31.00
N LEU A 438 -13.88 25.63 -29.85
CA LEU A 438 -13.62 24.97 -28.56
C LEU A 438 -14.20 23.56 -28.55
N GLN A 439 -15.42 23.38 -29.05
CA GLN A 439 -16.07 22.07 -29.15
C GLN A 439 -15.36 21.14 -30.13
N ALA A 440 -14.81 21.66 -31.22
CA ALA A 440 -13.99 20.89 -32.16
C ALA A 440 -12.67 20.44 -31.53
N ILE A 441 -11.99 21.31 -30.76
CA ILE A 441 -10.78 20.97 -30.02
C ILE A 441 -11.08 19.90 -28.97
N VAL A 442 -12.14 20.08 -28.18
CA VAL A 442 -12.59 19.09 -27.18
C VAL A 442 -12.89 17.73 -27.82
N SER A 443 -13.57 17.72 -28.96
CA SER A 443 -13.89 16.49 -29.70
C SER A 443 -12.64 15.82 -30.28
N HIS A 444 -11.64 16.60 -30.68
CA HIS A 444 -10.37 16.08 -31.18
C HIS A 444 -9.58 15.38 -30.07
N PHE A 445 -9.48 15.98 -28.89
CA PHE A 445 -8.82 15.37 -27.73
C PHE A 445 -9.54 14.11 -27.23
N GLN A 446 -10.87 14.11 -27.27
CA GLN A 446 -11.68 12.93 -26.97
C GLN A 446 -11.40 11.77 -27.93
N LYS A 447 -11.22 12.04 -29.24
CA LYS A 447 -10.84 11.01 -30.21
C LYS A 447 -9.38 10.57 -30.08
N LEU A 448 -8.46 11.50 -29.85
CA LEU A 448 -7.02 11.21 -29.75
C LEU A 448 -6.71 10.26 -28.58
N PHE A 449 -7.37 10.47 -27.44
CA PHE A 449 -7.20 9.65 -26.24
C PHE A 449 -8.26 8.55 -26.09
N ASP A 450 -9.17 8.41 -27.05
CA ASP A 450 -10.26 7.42 -27.08
C ASP A 450 -11.17 7.47 -25.84
N VAL A 451 -11.67 8.68 -25.51
CA VAL A 451 -12.47 8.94 -24.31
C VAL A 451 -13.76 9.70 -24.64
N HIS A 452 -14.88 9.22 -24.08
CA HIS A 452 -16.23 9.77 -24.33
C HIS A 452 -16.53 11.09 -23.58
N SER A 453 -15.64 11.56 -22.70
CA SER A 453 -15.84 12.78 -21.91
C SER A 453 -14.53 13.54 -21.69
N LEU A 454 -14.60 14.87 -21.62
CA LEU A 454 -13.43 15.74 -21.41
C LEU A 454 -12.72 15.42 -20.08
N ASN A 455 -13.50 15.13 -19.04
CA ASN A 455 -12.98 14.77 -17.72
C ASN A 455 -12.18 13.46 -17.73
N GLY A 456 -12.37 12.61 -18.73
CA GLY A 456 -11.61 11.37 -18.90
C GLY A 456 -10.32 11.55 -19.72
N VAL A 457 -10.14 12.68 -20.41
CA VAL A 457 -8.92 12.97 -21.18
C VAL A 457 -7.72 13.11 -20.27
N TYR A 458 -7.83 13.86 -19.17
CA TYR A 458 -6.72 14.05 -18.23
C TYR A 458 -6.29 12.75 -17.52
N PRO A 459 -7.21 11.92 -16.98
CA PRO A 459 -6.87 10.58 -16.48
C PRO A 459 -6.18 9.71 -17.53
N ARG A 460 -6.68 9.70 -18.77
CA ARG A 460 -6.13 8.87 -19.84
C ARG A 460 -4.77 9.35 -20.31
N MET A 461 -4.57 10.65 -20.38
CA MET A 461 -3.29 11.28 -20.67
C MET A 461 -2.26 10.95 -19.58
N ASN A 462 -2.64 11.05 -18.30
CA ASN A 462 -1.76 10.68 -17.19
C ASN A 462 -1.42 9.18 -17.20
N GLU A 463 -2.37 8.32 -17.56
CA GLU A 463 -2.13 6.88 -17.76
C GLU A 463 -1.12 6.64 -18.90
N VAL A 464 -1.24 7.33 -20.04
CA VAL A 464 -0.27 7.25 -21.14
C VAL A 464 1.12 7.72 -20.69
N TYR A 465 1.22 8.82 -19.93
CA TYR A 465 2.49 9.30 -19.38
C TYR A 465 3.11 8.32 -18.39
N THR A 466 2.27 7.71 -17.54
CA THR A 466 2.72 6.71 -16.57
C THR A 466 3.24 5.47 -17.28
N ARG A 467 2.49 4.98 -18.29
CA ARG A 467 2.89 3.83 -19.13
C ARG A 467 4.16 4.10 -19.92
N LEU A 468 4.31 5.29 -20.50
CA LEU A 468 5.53 5.67 -21.24
C LEU A 468 6.73 5.75 -20.29
N GLY A 469 6.55 6.29 -19.08
CA GLY A 469 7.57 6.31 -18.04
C GLY A 469 7.98 4.90 -17.59
N GLU A 470 7.01 4.03 -17.32
CA GLU A 470 7.23 2.61 -17.01
C GLU A 470 8.01 1.90 -18.13
N MET A 471 7.61 2.14 -19.39
CA MET A 471 8.22 1.48 -20.55
C MET A 471 9.64 1.98 -20.80
N ASN A 472 9.90 3.27 -20.70
CA ASN A 472 11.26 3.82 -20.78
C ASN A 472 12.15 3.33 -19.63
N ASN A 473 11.59 3.18 -18.43
CA ASN A 473 12.33 2.63 -17.30
C ASN A 473 12.66 1.15 -17.50
N ALA A 474 11.72 0.36 -18.01
CA ALA A 474 11.95 -1.04 -18.36
C ALA A 474 13.04 -1.18 -19.42
N VAL A 475 13.03 -0.33 -20.46
CA VAL A 475 14.05 -0.33 -21.52
C VAL A 475 15.43 0.03 -20.95
N ARG A 476 15.53 1.04 -20.08
CA ARG A 476 16.78 1.40 -19.41
C ARG A 476 17.30 0.27 -18.51
N ASN A 477 16.44 -0.34 -17.72
CA ASN A 477 16.82 -1.50 -16.89
C ASN A 477 17.32 -2.67 -17.75
N LEU A 478 16.69 -2.92 -18.91
CA LEU A 478 17.15 -3.94 -19.85
C LEU A 478 18.48 -3.54 -20.50
N GLN A 479 18.71 -2.26 -20.82
CA GLN A 479 20.00 -1.78 -21.33
C GLN A 479 21.11 -1.95 -20.29
N GLU A 480 20.86 -1.61 -19.03
CA GLU A 480 21.81 -1.80 -17.93
C GLU A 480 22.12 -3.28 -17.70
N LEU A 481 21.10 -4.14 -17.66
CA LEU A 481 21.28 -5.58 -17.46
C LEU A 481 22.01 -6.26 -18.62
N LEU A 482 21.89 -5.72 -19.83
CA LEU A 482 22.52 -6.22 -21.05
C LEU A 482 23.81 -5.48 -21.40
N GLU A 483 24.26 -4.56 -20.54
CA GLU A 483 25.44 -3.71 -20.74
C GLU A 483 25.46 -2.98 -22.10
N LEU A 484 24.29 -2.54 -22.57
CA LEU A 484 24.13 -1.77 -23.80
C LEU A 484 24.23 -0.27 -23.51
N ASP A 485 24.83 0.50 -24.42
CA ASP A 485 24.92 1.95 -24.29
C ASP A 485 23.53 2.58 -24.07
N SER A 486 23.44 3.59 -23.21
CA SER A 486 22.20 4.29 -22.86
C SER A 486 21.53 5.02 -24.04
N SER A 487 22.24 5.14 -25.17
CA SER A 487 21.74 5.68 -26.44
C SER A 487 21.22 4.59 -27.41
N SER A 488 21.28 3.32 -27.02
CA SER A 488 20.90 2.19 -27.87
C SER A 488 19.42 2.23 -28.22
N SER A 489 19.10 2.08 -29.51
CA SER A 489 17.70 2.07 -29.95
C SER A 489 16.91 0.89 -29.36
N LEU A 490 15.59 1.08 -29.16
CA LEU A 490 14.68 0.04 -28.66
C LEU A 490 14.76 -1.26 -29.48
N CYS A 491 14.95 -1.15 -30.79
CA CYS A 491 15.08 -2.31 -31.69
C CYS A 491 16.32 -3.16 -31.35
N VAL A 492 17.44 -2.52 -31.00
CA VAL A 492 18.67 -3.23 -30.62
C VAL A 492 18.46 -3.98 -29.31
N VAL A 493 17.85 -3.35 -28.30
CA VAL A 493 17.53 -3.98 -26.99
C VAL A 493 16.62 -5.20 -27.17
N VAL A 494 15.56 -5.08 -27.98
CA VAL A 494 14.65 -6.21 -28.24
C VAL A 494 15.37 -7.33 -29.00
N SER A 495 16.25 -7.00 -29.94
CA SER A 495 17.00 -7.99 -30.71
C SER A 495 18.01 -8.76 -29.87
N THR A 496 18.65 -8.13 -28.88
CA THR A 496 19.62 -8.78 -27.98
C THR A 496 18.91 -9.66 -26.96
N VAL A 497 17.81 -9.20 -26.36
CA VAL A 497 16.93 -10.03 -25.53
C VAL A 497 16.44 -11.24 -26.33
N GLY A 498 16.01 -11.04 -27.58
CA GLY A 498 15.56 -12.13 -28.45
C GLY A 498 16.66 -13.17 -28.74
N LYS A 499 17.92 -12.75 -28.89
CA LYS A 499 19.07 -13.66 -29.04
C LYS A 499 19.35 -14.43 -27.74
N LEU A 500 19.32 -13.77 -26.58
CA LEU A 500 19.49 -14.41 -25.28
C LEU A 500 18.42 -15.45 -25.00
N CYS A 501 17.15 -15.14 -25.28
CA CYS A 501 16.06 -16.10 -25.13
C CYS A 501 16.25 -17.33 -26.03
N LYS A 502 16.80 -17.17 -27.23
CA LYS A 502 17.13 -18.32 -28.10
C LYS A 502 18.25 -19.18 -27.50
N ILE A 503 19.33 -18.56 -27.04
CA ILE A 503 20.46 -19.28 -26.42
C ILE A 503 20.00 -20.05 -25.17
N ILE A 504 19.21 -19.43 -24.32
CA ILE A 504 18.67 -20.08 -23.11
C ILE A 504 17.72 -21.23 -23.48
N ASN A 505 16.86 -21.05 -24.49
CA ASN A 505 15.98 -22.13 -24.93
C ASN A 505 16.73 -23.29 -25.56
N GLU A 506 17.80 -23.03 -26.32
CA GLU A 506 18.66 -24.06 -26.90
C GLU A 506 19.41 -24.82 -25.79
N ASP A 507 19.99 -24.12 -24.82
CA ASP A 507 20.68 -24.71 -23.65
C ASP A 507 19.72 -25.53 -22.77
N VAL A 508 18.52 -25.02 -22.48
CA VAL A 508 17.50 -25.79 -21.73
C VAL A 508 17.06 -27.02 -22.50
N ASN A 509 16.88 -26.93 -23.82
CA ASN A 509 16.51 -28.08 -24.64
C ASN A 509 17.62 -29.14 -24.66
N ASP A 510 18.89 -28.71 -24.70
CA ASP A 510 20.03 -29.62 -24.67
C ASP A 510 20.24 -30.24 -23.28
N GLN A 511 20.02 -29.49 -22.20
CA GLN A 511 20.01 -30.01 -20.83
C GLN A 511 18.87 -31.01 -20.61
N VAL A 512 17.67 -30.73 -21.15
CA VAL A 512 16.53 -31.64 -21.10
C VAL A 512 16.82 -32.93 -21.86
N LYS A 513 17.44 -32.85 -23.04
CA LYS A 513 17.93 -34.04 -23.78
C LYS A 513 19.01 -34.80 -23.02
N GLN A 514 19.89 -34.10 -22.30
CA GLN A 514 20.97 -34.72 -21.52
C GLN A 514 20.44 -35.45 -20.26
N VAL A 515 19.36 -34.93 -19.65
CA VAL A 515 18.71 -35.53 -18.46
C VAL A 515 17.79 -36.68 -18.84
N LEU A 516 17.05 -36.56 -19.96
CA LEU A 516 16.11 -37.60 -20.41
C LEU A 516 16.80 -38.75 -21.17
N GLY A 517 18.05 -38.57 -21.60
CA GLY A 517 18.77 -39.55 -22.42
C GLY A 517 18.19 -39.66 -23.84
N PRO A 518 18.60 -40.67 -24.64
CA PRO A 518 18.15 -40.83 -26.02
C PRO A 518 16.68 -41.31 -26.15
N GLU A 519 15.95 -41.46 -25.04
CA GLU A 519 14.57 -41.94 -25.06
C GLU A 519 13.61 -40.74 -25.15
N ASP A 520 12.78 -40.73 -26.19
CA ASP A 520 11.74 -39.72 -26.38
C ASP A 520 10.79 -39.70 -25.16
N LEU A 521 10.31 -38.50 -24.81
CA LEU A 521 9.36 -38.26 -23.71
C LEU A 521 8.13 -39.20 -23.78
N GLN A 522 7.70 -39.53 -25.00
CA GLN A 522 6.61 -40.48 -25.25
C GLN A 522 6.97 -41.92 -24.85
N SER A 523 8.21 -42.34 -25.02
CA SER A 523 8.69 -43.66 -24.59
C SER A 523 8.76 -43.77 -23.07
N ILE A 524 9.07 -42.66 -22.38
CA ILE A 524 9.08 -42.61 -20.90
C ILE A 524 7.65 -42.63 -20.36
N ILE A 525 6.73 -41.90 -20.99
CA ILE A 525 5.29 -41.93 -20.63
C ILE A 525 4.74 -43.33 -20.79
N ASN A 526 5.00 -44.00 -21.92
CA ASN A 526 4.53 -45.37 -22.15
C ASN A 526 5.12 -46.35 -21.11
N LYS A 527 6.41 -46.23 -20.75
CA LYS A 527 7.01 -47.05 -19.67
C LYS A 527 6.41 -46.76 -18.30
N LEU A 528 6.02 -45.52 -18.03
CA LEU A 528 5.34 -45.15 -16.78
C LEU A 528 3.92 -45.72 -16.73
N GLU A 529 3.18 -45.65 -17.83
CA GLU A 529 1.84 -46.24 -17.96
C GLU A 529 1.90 -47.77 -17.81
N GLU A 530 2.86 -48.44 -18.45
CA GLU A 530 3.11 -49.88 -18.25
C GLU A 530 3.43 -50.21 -16.78
N HIS A 531 4.17 -49.33 -16.09
CA HIS A 531 4.47 -49.50 -14.67
C HIS A 531 3.24 -49.24 -13.79
N GLU A 532 2.35 -48.31 -14.14
CA GLU A 532 1.08 -48.09 -13.44
C GLU A 532 0.09 -49.24 -13.60
N GLU A 533 0.10 -49.97 -14.72
CA GLU A 533 -0.73 -51.16 -14.89
C GLU A 533 -0.11 -52.41 -14.23
N PHE A 534 1.20 -52.59 -14.34
CA PHE A 534 1.90 -53.75 -13.80
C PHE A 534 1.96 -53.75 -12.27
N PHE A 535 2.23 -52.60 -11.65
CA PHE A 535 2.51 -52.53 -10.21
C PHE A 535 1.32 -52.92 -9.34
N PRO A 536 0.06 -52.50 -9.61
CA PRO A 536 -1.10 -52.96 -8.86
C PRO A 536 -1.35 -54.46 -9.02
N ALA A 537 -1.16 -55.01 -10.23
CA ALA A 537 -1.31 -56.44 -10.48
C ALA A 537 -0.24 -57.25 -9.75
N PHE A 538 1.01 -56.79 -9.78
CA PHE A 538 2.13 -57.38 -9.05
C PHE A 538 1.93 -57.30 -7.53
N GLN A 539 1.46 -56.15 -7.03
CA GLN A 539 1.19 -55.95 -5.61
C GLN A 539 0.07 -56.86 -5.12
N ALA A 540 -1.04 -56.96 -5.87
CA ALA A 540 -2.14 -57.88 -5.54
C ALA A 540 -1.65 -59.34 -5.49
N PHE A 541 -0.94 -59.79 -6.53
CA PHE A 541 -0.35 -61.13 -6.56
C PHE A 541 0.61 -61.39 -5.40
N THR A 542 1.42 -60.39 -5.03
CA THR A 542 2.39 -60.52 -3.94
C THR A 542 1.70 -60.54 -2.58
N SER A 543 0.64 -59.76 -2.39
CA SER A 543 -0.20 -59.81 -1.19
C SER A 543 -0.90 -61.16 -1.04
N ASP A 544 -1.45 -61.72 -2.12
CA ASP A 544 -2.06 -63.06 -2.10
C ASP A 544 -1.01 -64.14 -1.72
N LEU A 545 0.22 -64.02 -2.23
CA LEU A 545 1.34 -64.92 -1.88
C LEU A 545 1.76 -64.80 -0.42
N LEU A 546 1.80 -63.58 0.12
CA LEU A 546 2.12 -63.34 1.53
C LEU A 546 1.04 -63.92 2.45
N GLU A 547 -0.23 -63.80 2.08
CA GLU A 547 -1.37 -64.38 2.82
C GLU A 547 -1.36 -65.92 2.79
N ILE A 548 -1.15 -66.53 1.61
CA ILE A 548 -1.10 -67.99 1.45
C ILE A 548 0.08 -68.61 2.23
N LEU A 549 1.20 -67.89 2.32
CA LEU A 549 2.41 -68.36 2.98
C LEU A 549 2.48 -67.96 4.47
N GLU A 550 1.55 -67.13 4.97
CA GLU A 550 1.53 -66.53 6.31
C GLU A 550 2.83 -65.77 6.67
N ILE A 551 3.27 -64.87 5.77
CA ILE A 551 4.53 -64.13 5.91
C ILE A 551 4.28 -62.65 5.72
N ASP A 552 4.95 -61.81 6.53
CA ASP A 552 4.79 -60.35 6.51
C ASP A 552 5.84 -59.62 5.64
N ASP A 553 6.86 -60.33 5.14
CA ASP A 553 7.99 -59.77 4.40
C ASP A 553 8.14 -60.36 2.98
N LEU A 554 8.27 -59.47 2.00
CA LEU A 554 8.35 -59.77 0.57
C LEU A 554 9.64 -60.56 0.23
N ASP A 555 10.73 -60.29 0.95
CA ASP A 555 12.00 -60.99 0.79
C ASP A 555 11.96 -62.44 1.33
N ALA A 556 10.97 -62.75 2.17
CA ALA A 556 10.79 -64.06 2.78
C ALA A 556 9.89 -65.01 1.95
N ILE A 557 9.24 -64.52 0.89
CA ILE A 557 8.40 -65.32 -0.03
C ILE A 557 9.20 -66.46 -0.67
N VAL A 558 10.34 -66.15 -1.30
CA VAL A 558 11.16 -67.15 -2.02
C VAL A 558 11.75 -68.22 -1.07
N PRO A 559 12.31 -67.86 0.10
CA PRO A 559 12.73 -68.84 1.11
C PRO A 559 11.61 -69.74 1.61
N ALA A 560 10.41 -69.22 1.82
CA ALA A 560 9.29 -69.99 2.36
C ALA A 560 8.69 -70.97 1.35
N VAL A 561 8.54 -70.55 0.09
CA VAL A 561 8.14 -71.45 -0.99
C VAL A 561 9.16 -72.59 -1.15
N LYS A 562 10.46 -72.30 -1.03
CA LYS A 562 11.50 -73.34 -1.03
C LYS A 562 11.37 -74.29 0.16
N LYS A 563 11.03 -73.79 1.35
CA LYS A 563 10.78 -74.60 2.56
C LYS A 563 9.58 -75.53 2.41
N LEU A 564 8.46 -75.04 1.87
CA LEU A 564 7.27 -75.85 1.57
C LEU A 564 7.56 -76.94 0.54
N LYS A 565 8.36 -76.64 -0.48
CA LYS A 565 8.79 -77.63 -1.49
C LYS A 565 9.64 -78.75 -0.89
N VAL A 566 10.47 -78.45 0.11
CA VAL A 566 11.28 -79.45 0.84
C VAL A 566 10.42 -80.32 1.78
N LEU A 567 9.31 -79.79 2.31
CA LEU A 567 8.36 -80.55 3.13
C LEU A 567 7.40 -81.44 2.32
N SER A 568 7.36 -81.28 1.00
CA SER A 568 6.48 -82.04 0.09
C SER A 568 7.09 -83.32 -0.49
N TYR A 569 8.30 -83.70 -0.05
CA TYR A 569 9.02 -84.92 -0.47
C TYR A 569 9.21 -85.91 0.67
#